data_AF-A0A7G1IIK5-F1
#
_entry.id   AF-A0A7G1IIK5-F1
#
_cell.length_a   1.000
_cell.length_b   1.000
_cell.length_c   1.000
_cell.angle_alpha   90.00
_cell.angle_beta   90.00
_cell.angle_gamma   90.00
#
_symmetry.space_group_name_H-M   'P 1'
#
loop_
_entity.id
_entity.type
_entity.pdbx_description
1 polymer ?
#
loop_
_entity_poly.entity_id
_entity_poly.type
_entity_poly.pdbx_seq_one_letter_code
_entity_poly.pdbx_strand_id
1 'polypeptide(L)' 'MRFGVLTFVTDEGIGPAQLGAALEQRGFESLFLAEHTHIPVDTRSPYPAGGPIPHKYYRTLIRSWR' A
#
# COMPACT_ATOMS: atom_id res chain seq x y z
N MET A 1 -24.29 -6.63 -4.69
CA MET A 1 -23.01 -7.13 -4.14
C MET A 1 -22.15 -5.93 -3.76
N ARG A 2 -21.43 -5.99 -2.63
CA ARG A 2 -20.54 -4.90 -2.18
C ARG A 2 -19.10 -5.27 -2.54
N PHE A 3 -18.42 -4.40 -3.28
CA PHE A 3 -17.03 -4.61 -3.71
C PHE A 3 -16.11 -3.59 -3.04
N GLY A 4 -14.92 -4.05 -2.64
CA GLY A 4 -13.87 -3.23 -2.06
C GLY A 4 -12.56 -3.36 -2.81
N VAL A 5 -11.67 -2.39 -2.62
CA VAL A 5 -10.31 -2.38 -3.16
C VAL A 5 -9.30 -2.47 -2.02
N LEU A 6 -8.35 -3.40 -2.14
CA LEU A 6 -7.16 -3.49 -1.29
C LEU A 6 -5.94 -3.16 -2.14
N THR A 7 -5.18 -2.14 -1.76
CA THR A 7 -3.97 -1.75 -2.51
C THR A 7 -2.91 -1.14 -1.62
N PHE A 8 -1.69 -1.06 -2.15
CA PHE A 8 -0.67 -0.14 -1.64
C PHE A 8 -0.95 1.25 -2.20
N VAL A 9 -0.78 2.27 -1.36
CA VAL A 9 -0.67 3.67 -1.80
C VAL A 9 0.74 4.12 -1.44
N THR A 10 1.44 4.61 -2.46
CA THR A 10 2.82 5.08 -2.37
C THR A 10 2.91 6.47 -2.99
N ASP A 11 3.98 7.18 -2.70
CA ASP A 11 4.32 8.47 -3.31
C ASP A 11 4.51 8.41 -4.84
N GLU A 12 4.72 7.20 -5.39
CA GLU A 12 4.87 6.97 -6.83
C GLU A 12 3.55 6.78 -7.60
N GLY A 13 2.40 6.88 -6.92
CA GLY A 13 1.08 6.58 -7.51
C GLY A 13 0.00 7.63 -7.20
N ILE A 14 -1.26 7.25 -7.45
CA ILE A 14 -2.43 8.07 -7.11
C ILE A 14 -2.51 8.29 -5.59
N GLY A 15 -2.70 9.54 -5.18
CA GLY A 15 -2.83 9.89 -3.77
C GLY A 15 -4.10 9.28 -3.14
N PRO A 16 -4.11 9.00 -1.83
CA PRO A 16 -5.19 8.26 -1.18
C PRO A 16 -6.54 8.98 -1.24
N ALA A 17 -6.53 10.33 -1.10
CA ALA A 17 -7.75 11.13 -1.19
C ALA A 17 -8.36 11.10 -2.59
N GLN A 18 -7.52 11.23 -3.63
CA GLN A 18 -7.97 11.16 -5.03
C GLN A 18 -8.47 9.75 -5.38
N LEU A 19 -7.78 8.71 -4.88
CA LEU A 19 -8.19 7.32 -5.06
C LEU A 19 -9.54 7.05 -4.40
N GLY A 20 -9.75 7.51 -3.16
CA GLY A 20 -11.02 7.36 -2.43
C GLY A 20 -12.20 7.92 -3.21
N ALA A 21 -12.12 9.19 -3.62
CA ALA A 21 -13.17 9.83 -4.41
C ALA A 21 -13.41 9.11 -5.76
N ALA A 22 -12.35 8.65 -6.42
CA ALA A 22 -12.46 7.92 -7.68
C ALA A 22 -13.17 6.56 -7.50
N LEU A 23 -12.94 5.87 -6.39
CA LEU A 23 -13.57 4.59 -6.08
C LEU A 23 -15.05 4.75 -5.73
N GLU A 24 -15.40 5.76 -4.92
CA GLU A 24 -16.79 6.09 -4.60
C GLU A 24 -17.60 6.39 -5.87
N GLN A 25 -17.06 7.22 -6.78
CA GLN A 25 -17.69 7.53 -8.07
C GLN A 25 -17.94 6.29 -8.94
N ARG A 26 -17.17 5.22 -8.73
CA ARG A 26 -17.26 3.95 -9.47
C ARG A 26 -18.11 2.90 -8.75
N GLY A 27 -18.71 3.24 -7.61
CA GLY A 27 -19.57 2.34 -6.84
C GLY A 27 -18.82 1.31 -5.99
N PHE A 28 -17.52 1.50 -5.76
CA PHE A 28 -16.80 0.74 -4.75
C PHE A 28 -17.12 1.30 -3.37
N GLU A 29 -17.18 0.41 -2.39
CA GLU A 29 -17.77 0.74 -1.11
C GLU A 29 -16.76 0.66 0.06
N SER A 30 -15.58 0.12 -0.21
CA SER A 30 -14.49 0.09 0.76
C SER A 30 -13.14 0.23 0.07
N LEU A 31 -12.25 0.95 0.74
CA LEU A 31 -10.83 1.08 0.39
C LEU A 31 -10.01 0.65 1.60
N PHE A 32 -9.19 -0.38 1.43
CA PHE A 32 -8.23 -0.86 2.40
C PHE A 32 -6.82 -0.56 1.90
N LEU A 33 -5.99 0.02 2.76
CA LEU A 33 -4.61 0.36 2.46
C LEU A 33 -3.67 -0.64 3.13
N ALA A 34 -2.81 -1.26 2.33
CA ALA A 34 -1.75 -2.12 2.83
C ALA A 34 -0.65 -1.27 3.48
N GLU A 35 -0.48 -1.39 4.79
CA GLU A 35 0.50 -0.64 5.57
C GLU A 35 1.35 -1.55 6.46
N HIS A 36 2.63 -1.21 6.58
CA HIS A 36 3.64 -2.00 7.30
C HIS A 36 4.57 -1.08 8.08
N THR A 37 4.21 -0.78 9.33
CA THR A 37 4.99 0.10 10.22
C THR A 37 6.39 -0.44 10.52
N HIS A 38 6.56 -1.77 10.48
CA HIS A 38 7.82 -2.45 10.78
C HIS A 38 8.27 -3.27 9.57
N ILE A 39 9.27 -2.75 8.86
CA ILE A 39 10.01 -3.48 7.83
C ILE A 39 11.42 -3.74 8.36
N PRO A 40 11.95 -4.96 8.25
CA PRO A 40 13.33 -5.26 8.62
C PRO A 40 14.32 -4.31 7.93
N VAL A 41 15.28 -3.81 8.71
CA VAL A 41 16.37 -2.96 8.21
C VAL A 41 17.45 -3.77 7.47
N ASP A 42 17.53 -5.07 7.75
CA ASP A 42 18.43 -6.02 7.10
C ASP A 42 17.65 -7.24 6.59
N THR A 43 18.27 -8.02 5.72
CA THR A 43 17.69 -9.22 5.10
C THR A 43 18.19 -10.52 5.74
N ARG A 44 18.59 -10.49 7.03
CA ARG A 44 19.07 -11.71 7.73
C ARG A 44 18.02 -12.82 7.69
N SER A 45 16.75 -12.44 7.85
CA SER A 45 15.62 -13.32 7.56
C SER A 45 15.19 -13.12 6.11
N PRO A 46 15.09 -14.20 5.31
CA PRO A 46 14.69 -14.09 3.92
C PRO A 46 13.24 -13.62 3.79
N TYR A 47 12.96 -12.86 2.72
CA TYR A 47 11.59 -12.50 2.38
C TYR A 47 10.79 -13.78 2.06
N PRO A 48 9.57 -13.97 2.60
CA PRO A 48 8.84 -15.24 2.43
C PRO A 48 8.58 -15.65 0.98
N ALA A 49 8.44 -14.68 0.07
CA ALA A 49 8.25 -14.96 -1.37
C ALA A 49 9.56 -15.07 -2.16
N GLY A 50 10.72 -15.05 -1.48
CA GLY A 50 12.05 -15.10 -2.10
C GLY A 50 12.52 -13.74 -2.65
N GLY A 51 13.84 -13.60 -2.81
CA GLY A 51 14.45 -12.36 -3.30
C GLY A 51 14.45 -11.21 -2.28
N PRO A 52 14.76 -9.97 -2.72
CA PRO A 52 14.70 -8.79 -1.86
C PRO A 52 13.26 -8.39 -1.56
N ILE A 53 13.05 -7.69 -0.43
CA ILE A 53 11.75 -7.10 -0.10
C ILE A 53 11.35 -6.12 -1.22
N PRO A 54 10.13 -6.21 -1.78
CA PRO A 54 9.73 -5.35 -2.89
C PRO A 54 9.73 -3.86 -2.52
N HIS A 55 10.11 -3.01 -3.48
CA HIS A 55 10.29 -1.56 -3.28
C HIS A 55 9.08 -0.87 -2.60
N LYS A 56 7.85 -1.22 -3.00
CA LYS A 56 6.60 -0.64 -2.49
C LYS A 56 6.44 -0.73 -0.96
N TYR A 57 7.03 -1.72 -0.30
CA TYR A 57 6.94 -1.88 1.16
C TYR A 57 7.69 -0.78 1.92
N TYR A 58 8.64 -0.09 1.28
CA TYR A 58 9.40 1.00 1.89
C TYR A 58 8.77 2.38 1.68
N ARG A 59 7.72 2.47 0.85
CA ARG A 59 7.20 3.72 0.29
C ARG A 59 5.73 3.96 0.64
N THR A 60 5.17 3.18 1.57
CA THR A 60 3.79 3.36 2.02
C THR A 60 3.62 4.68 2.77
N LEU A 61 2.38 5.16 2.87
CA LEU A 61 2.02 6.48 3.38
C LEU A 61 2.70 6.85 4.71
N ILE A 62 2.82 5.95 5.68
CA ILE A 62 3.50 6.25 6.96
C ILE A 62 5.00 6.50 6.79
N ARG A 63 5.63 5.92 5.77
CA ARG A 63 7.07 6.06 5.48
C ARG A 63 7.42 7.13 4.45
N SER A 64 6.47 7.57 3.64
CA SER A 64 6.71 8.60 2.61
C SER A 64 6.91 10.02 3.16
N TRP A 65 6.71 10.23 4.47
CA TRP A 65 6.88 11.54 5.14
C TRP A 65 8.24 11.72 5.83
N ARG A 66 9.23 10.89 5.52
CA ARG A 66 10.57 10.93 6.12
C ARG A 66 11.64 11.12 5.06
#